data_AF-A0A0M0J807-F1
#
_entry.id   AF-A0A0M0J807-F1
#
_cell.length_a   1.000
_cell.length_b   1.000
_cell.length_c   1.000
_cell.angle_alpha   90.00
_cell.angle_beta   90.00
_cell.angle_gamma   90.00
#
_symmetry.space_group_name_H-M   'P 1'
#
loop_
_entity.id
_entity.type
_entity.pdbx_description
1 polymer ?
#
loop_
_entity_poly.entity_id
_entity_poly.type
_entity_poly.pdbx_seq_one_letter_code
_entity_poly.pdbx_strand_id
1 'polypeptide(L)'
;MPYIDLPGSAMKRGFRLSRAAANRPYREWTDEGPQQPSMDAGYSPVDDKRAKREAAIVVQRWYRRQLLKFATFGPVIFTRRDGKLADFGSLSFLGGTRIAYYIRISDTTSSAMLSHFLEKYWRLPRPDVLISVTGSAASLQLTSQLQRVFDRGLASAAAMTNAWIFTGGTDSGVMKLVGEAMHKYGLVDVPVVGVAPWGAIAGRKELSDKKGQTIEVMYGKTGMDTVGRLNPYHTHQILVDAPDGGSEATAWGSEIGLRSRLERTYAISKGVPVVQLVIQGGLGTLDTCIASAELGSPLLILADSGGAATAIAQFCTGGESGGGV
;
A
#
# COMPACT_ATOMS: atom_id res chain seq x y z
N MET A 1 -3.74 21.27 -20.50
CA MET A 1 -3.61 20.17 -19.51
C MET A 1 -3.79 18.87 -20.27
N PRO A 2 -2.81 17.95 -20.31
CA PRO A 2 -3.04 16.68 -20.98
C PRO A 2 -3.87 15.79 -20.06
N TYR A 3 -5.08 15.48 -20.52
CA TYR A 3 -5.96 14.47 -19.99
C TYR A 3 -5.30 13.11 -20.27
N ILE A 4 -4.96 12.33 -19.24
CA ILE A 4 -4.58 10.94 -19.44
C ILE A 4 -5.87 10.19 -19.75
N ASP A 5 -6.02 9.73 -20.99
CA ASP A 5 -7.11 8.85 -21.38
C ASP A 5 -6.91 7.49 -20.68
N LEU A 6 -7.74 7.25 -19.67
CA LEU A 6 -7.85 5.95 -19.02
C LEU A 6 -8.94 5.15 -19.76
N PRO A 7 -8.74 3.85 -20.03
CA PRO A 7 -9.62 3.06 -20.89
C PRO A 7 -11.08 3.13 -20.42
N GLY A 8 -11.92 3.69 -21.30
CA GLY A 8 -13.35 3.81 -21.11
C GLY A 8 -14.06 2.49 -21.41
N SER A 9 -14.72 1.92 -20.41
CA SER A 9 -15.96 1.12 -20.57
C SER A 9 -16.47 0.59 -19.22
N ALA A 10 -16.89 1.48 -18.32
CA ALA A 10 -17.72 1.05 -17.18
C ALA A 10 -18.61 2.17 -16.62
N MET A 11 -19.18 3.02 -17.48
CA MET A 11 -20.14 4.04 -17.05
C MET A 11 -21.54 3.74 -17.59
N LYS A 12 -22.04 2.52 -17.39
CA LYS A 12 -23.46 2.17 -17.54
C LYS A 12 -23.87 0.99 -16.65
N ARG A 13 -23.72 1.09 -15.33
CA ARG A 13 -24.52 0.26 -14.40
C ARG A 13 -24.86 1.09 -13.17
N GLY A 14 -26.14 1.42 -13.04
CA GLY A 14 -26.68 2.12 -11.89
C GLY A 14 -26.43 1.35 -10.59
N PHE A 15 -26.18 2.09 -9.51
CA PHE A 15 -26.14 1.55 -8.16
C PHE A 15 -27.47 0.87 -7.84
N ARG A 16 -27.51 -0.48 -7.82
CA ARG A 16 -28.51 -1.24 -7.06
C ARG A 16 -27.90 -1.53 -5.70
N LEU A 17 -28.43 -0.87 -4.67
CA LEU A 17 -28.20 -1.26 -3.28
C LEU A 17 -28.64 -2.73 -3.09
N SER A 18 -27.82 -3.55 -2.45
CA SER A 18 -28.17 -4.94 -2.17
C SER A 18 -29.32 -5.01 -1.17
N ARG A 19 -30.30 -5.87 -1.46
CA ARG A 19 -31.54 -6.07 -0.66
C ARG A 19 -31.31 -6.70 0.72
N ALA A 20 -30.07 -6.94 1.14
CA ALA A 20 -29.77 -7.73 2.35
C ALA A 20 -29.79 -6.92 3.66
N ALA A 21 -29.92 -5.59 3.61
CA ALA A 21 -30.05 -4.75 4.81
C ALA A 21 -31.52 -4.39 5.16
N ALA A 22 -32.50 -4.88 4.39
CA ALA A 22 -33.90 -4.42 4.47
C ALA A 22 -34.78 -5.17 5.48
N ASN A 23 -34.26 -6.16 6.22
CA ASN A 23 -35.08 -7.06 7.05
C ASN A 23 -34.68 -7.13 8.53
N ARG A 24 -34.03 -6.11 9.10
CA ARG A 24 -34.03 -5.97 10.56
C ARG A 24 -35.34 -5.31 10.98
N PRO A 25 -36.19 -5.97 11.79
CA PRO A 25 -37.42 -5.34 12.26
C PRO A 25 -37.06 -4.08 13.04
N TYR A 26 -37.71 -2.98 12.63
CA TYR A 26 -37.69 -1.72 13.35
C TYR A 26 -38.20 -1.99 14.76
N ARG A 27 -37.40 -1.71 15.79
CA ARG A 27 -37.85 -1.83 17.18
C ARG A 27 -38.94 -0.77 17.36
N GLU A 28 -40.19 -1.20 17.49
CA GLU A 28 -41.31 -0.31 17.79
C GLU A 28 -40.99 0.47 19.06
N TRP A 29 -41.00 1.80 18.95
CA TRP A 29 -40.97 2.68 20.10
C TRP A 29 -42.33 2.56 20.78
N THR A 30 -42.38 1.92 21.95
CA THR A 30 -43.54 2.02 22.83
C THR A 30 -43.73 3.47 23.25
N ASP A 31 -44.97 3.96 23.26
CA ASP A 31 -45.37 5.36 23.52
C ASP A 31 -45.00 5.90 24.93
N GLU A 32 -44.23 5.17 25.73
CA GLU A 32 -43.70 5.63 27.01
C GLU A 32 -42.19 5.86 26.90
N GLY A 33 -41.82 6.96 26.24
CA GLY A 33 -40.49 7.55 26.34
C GLY A 33 -40.27 8.14 27.75
N PRO A 34 -39.00 8.27 28.21
CA PRO A 34 -38.69 8.92 29.48
C PRO A 34 -39.30 10.32 29.49
N GLN A 35 -39.99 10.67 30.58
CA GLN A 35 -40.68 11.95 30.76
C GLN A 35 -39.78 13.11 30.28
N GLN A 36 -40.26 13.83 29.27
CA GLN A 36 -39.60 15.02 28.76
C GLN A 36 -39.46 16.06 29.89
N PRO A 37 -38.29 16.71 30.03
CA PRO A 37 -38.21 17.91 30.85
C PRO A 37 -39.19 18.95 30.28
N SER A 38 -39.90 19.64 31.17
CA SER A 38 -40.85 20.70 30.84
C SER A 38 -40.27 21.67 29.83
N MET A 39 -41.04 21.97 28.78
CA MET A 39 -40.69 22.94 27.73
C MET A 39 -40.55 24.34 28.32
N ASP A 40 -39.32 24.74 28.62
CA ASP A 40 -38.97 26.16 28.66
C ASP A 40 -38.63 26.63 27.23
N ALA A 41 -39.34 27.69 26.83
CA ALA A 41 -39.23 28.53 25.65
C ALA A 41 -38.07 28.28 24.67
N GLY A 42 -38.39 27.84 23.44
CA GLY A 42 -37.50 28.02 22.29
C GLY A 42 -37.47 26.95 21.20
N TYR A 43 -38.27 25.88 21.26
CA TYR A 43 -38.22 24.81 20.26
C TYR A 43 -39.14 25.06 19.04
N SER A 44 -38.57 25.14 17.84
CA SER A 44 -39.29 25.31 16.57
C SER A 44 -38.96 24.16 15.59
N PRO A 45 -39.97 23.45 15.05
CA PRO A 45 -39.79 22.41 14.02
C PRO A 45 -39.15 22.92 12.71
N VAL A 46 -39.23 24.22 12.45
CA VAL A 46 -38.61 24.87 11.29
C VAL A 46 -37.09 24.98 11.47
N ASP A 47 -36.65 25.27 12.70
CA ASP A 47 -35.23 25.34 13.04
C ASP A 47 -34.56 23.95 13.00
N ASP A 48 -35.31 22.89 13.32
CA ASP A 48 -34.86 21.50 13.16
C ASP A 48 -34.68 21.11 11.67
N LYS A 49 -35.61 21.48 10.79
CA LYS A 49 -35.45 21.27 9.33
C LYS A 49 -34.28 22.07 8.76
N ARG A 50 -34.08 23.30 9.24
CA ARG A 50 -32.96 24.14 8.84
C ARG A 50 -31.63 23.55 9.31
N ALA A 51 -31.52 23.15 10.58
CA ALA A 51 -30.34 22.52 11.15
C ALA A 51 -29.98 21.20 10.44
N LYS A 52 -30.98 20.35 10.17
CA LYS A 52 -30.81 19.11 9.38
C LYS A 52 -30.31 19.40 7.96
N ARG A 53 -30.83 20.44 7.30
CA ARG A 53 -30.39 20.86 5.97
C ARG A 53 -28.95 21.42 5.99
N GLU A 54 -28.62 22.24 6.97
CA GLU A 54 -27.27 22.80 7.14
C GLU A 54 -26.24 21.69 7.42
N ALA A 55 -26.57 20.73 8.29
CA ALA A 55 -25.75 19.55 8.54
C ALA A 55 -25.55 18.72 7.26
N ALA A 56 -26.62 18.46 6.50
CA ALA A 56 -26.53 17.74 5.23
C ALA A 56 -25.65 18.46 4.20
N ILE A 57 -25.72 19.80 4.12
CA ILE A 57 -24.86 20.60 3.23
C ILE A 57 -23.39 20.52 3.67
N VAL A 58 -23.11 20.61 4.97
CA VAL A 58 -21.74 20.50 5.50
C VAL A 58 -21.17 19.11 5.20
N VAL A 59 -21.94 18.04 5.48
CA VAL A 59 -21.55 16.65 5.18
C VAL A 59 -21.35 16.44 3.68
N GLN A 60 -22.26 16.94 2.83
CA GLN A 60 -22.12 16.85 1.37
C GLN A 60 -20.90 17.64 0.87
N ARG A 61 -20.64 18.85 1.39
CA ARG A 61 -19.46 19.65 1.04
C ARG A 61 -18.17 18.96 1.46
N TRP A 62 -18.15 18.37 2.66
CA TRP A 62 -17.02 17.58 3.14
C TRP A 62 -16.77 16.37 2.23
N TYR A 63 -17.81 15.59 1.92
CA TYR A 63 -17.73 14.41 1.04
C TYR A 63 -17.28 14.77 -0.37
N ARG A 64 -17.85 15.84 -0.95
CA ARG A 64 -17.44 16.38 -2.25
C ARG A 64 -16.00 16.85 -2.22
N ARG A 65 -15.54 17.53 -1.16
CA ARG A 65 -14.13 17.92 -1.03
C ARG A 65 -13.21 16.70 -0.96
N GLN A 66 -13.56 15.64 -0.25
CA GLN A 66 -12.74 14.43 -0.14
C GLN A 66 -12.66 13.64 -1.46
N LEU A 67 -13.75 13.58 -2.23
CA LEU A 67 -13.77 12.92 -3.53
C LEU A 67 -13.15 13.78 -4.64
N LEU A 68 -13.53 15.06 -4.72
CA LEU A 68 -13.03 15.99 -5.72
C LEU A 68 -11.57 16.31 -5.51
N LYS A 69 -11.05 16.34 -4.28
CA LYS A 69 -9.64 16.67 -4.06
C LYS A 69 -8.71 15.76 -4.87
N PHE A 70 -9.00 14.47 -4.92
CA PHE A 70 -8.16 13.52 -5.65
C PHE A 70 -8.60 13.36 -7.11
N ALA A 71 -9.90 13.48 -7.42
CA ALA A 71 -10.36 13.49 -8.81
C ALA A 71 -9.86 14.73 -9.59
N THR A 72 -9.70 15.87 -8.91
CA THR A 72 -9.32 17.16 -9.51
C THR A 72 -7.83 17.43 -9.40
N PHE A 73 -7.20 17.17 -8.25
CA PHE A 73 -5.78 17.50 -8.02
C PHE A 73 -4.88 16.26 -8.04
N GLY A 74 -5.38 15.09 -7.65
CA GLY A 74 -4.66 13.83 -7.79
C GLY A 74 -3.23 13.88 -7.19
N PRO A 75 -2.18 13.56 -7.97
CA PRO A 75 -0.78 13.59 -7.53
C PRO A 75 -0.25 14.98 -7.19
N VAL A 76 -0.85 16.06 -7.73
CA VAL A 76 -0.30 17.42 -7.56
C VAL A 76 -0.51 17.99 -6.15
N ILE A 77 -1.24 17.28 -5.29
CA ILE A 77 -1.36 17.64 -3.86
C ILE A 77 -0.12 17.24 -3.06
N PHE A 78 0.72 16.37 -3.61
CA PHE A 78 1.92 15.88 -2.95
C PHE A 78 3.12 16.71 -3.39
N THR A 79 4.12 16.74 -2.52
CA THR A 79 5.40 17.40 -2.78
C THR A 79 6.53 16.39 -2.65
N ARG A 80 7.62 16.70 -3.33
CA ARG A 80 8.95 16.14 -3.13
C ARG A 80 9.56 16.72 -1.87
N ARG A 81 10.74 16.23 -1.48
CA ARG A 81 11.40 16.74 -0.28
C ARG A 81 11.83 18.20 -0.41
N ASP A 82 12.21 18.62 -1.61
CA ASP A 82 12.62 20.00 -1.93
C ASP A 82 11.44 21.00 -2.01
N GLY A 83 10.23 20.57 -1.64
CA GLY A 83 9.03 21.40 -1.63
C GLY A 83 8.37 21.59 -3.00
N LYS A 84 8.97 21.12 -4.10
CA LYS A 84 8.29 21.15 -5.40
C LYS A 84 7.24 20.06 -5.50
N LEU A 85 6.35 20.18 -6.48
CA LEU A 85 5.29 19.19 -6.74
C LEU A 85 5.86 17.79 -7.02
N ALA A 86 5.16 16.77 -6.54
CA ALA A 86 5.47 15.36 -6.75
C ALA A 86 5.67 15.02 -8.23
N ASP A 87 6.62 14.14 -8.51
CA ASP A 87 6.78 13.54 -9.85
C ASP A 87 5.90 12.31 -9.94
N PHE A 88 5.26 12.10 -11.08
CA PHE A 88 4.35 10.97 -11.25
C PHE A 88 4.17 10.64 -12.72
N GLY A 89 3.72 9.42 -12.98
CA GLY A 89 3.48 8.95 -14.31
C GLY A 89 3.28 7.46 -14.33
N SER A 90 3.63 6.85 -15.46
CA SER A 90 3.62 5.42 -15.61
C SER A 90 4.91 4.92 -16.25
N LEU A 91 5.25 3.65 -16.00
CA LEU A 91 6.49 2.99 -16.40
C LEU A 91 6.14 1.87 -17.36
N SER A 92 6.76 1.87 -18.54
CA SER A 92 6.70 0.78 -19.50
C SER A 92 8.06 0.09 -19.52
N PHE A 93 8.16 -1.13 -18.99
CA PHE A 93 9.44 -1.84 -18.92
C PHE A 93 9.71 -2.59 -20.22
N LEU A 94 10.92 -2.44 -20.79
CA LEU A 94 11.31 -3.20 -21.99
C LEU A 94 11.37 -4.70 -21.65
N GLY A 95 10.53 -5.50 -22.30
CA GLY A 95 10.35 -6.93 -21.99
C GLY A 95 9.34 -7.22 -20.88
N GLY A 96 8.80 -6.18 -20.23
CA GLY A 96 7.59 -6.27 -19.40
C GLY A 96 6.35 -6.16 -20.27
N THR A 97 5.33 -6.97 -20.00
CA THR A 97 4.05 -6.89 -20.70
C THR A 97 3.13 -5.76 -20.18
N ARG A 98 3.65 -4.90 -19.28
CA ARG A 98 2.83 -4.18 -18.29
C ARG A 98 3.29 -2.77 -18.00
N ILE A 99 2.30 -1.91 -17.79
CA ILE A 99 2.46 -0.55 -17.29
C ILE A 99 2.37 -0.58 -15.76
N ALA A 100 3.34 0.02 -15.07
CA ALA A 100 3.27 0.28 -13.64
C ALA A 100 3.04 1.78 -13.39
N TYR A 101 2.27 2.15 -12.38
CA TYR A 101 2.12 3.57 -11.99
C TYR A 101 3.17 3.95 -10.95
N TYR A 102 3.67 5.18 -11.00
CA TYR A 102 4.60 5.67 -9.98
C TYR A 102 4.26 7.06 -9.48
N ILE A 103 4.68 7.34 -8.24
CA ILE A 103 4.68 8.67 -7.65
C ILE A 103 5.94 8.85 -6.78
N ARG A 104 6.63 9.97 -6.93
CA ARG A 104 7.72 10.43 -6.07
C ARG A 104 7.19 11.46 -5.08
N ILE A 105 7.34 11.18 -3.79
CA ILE A 105 6.79 11.98 -2.69
C ILE A 105 7.77 12.12 -1.54
N SER A 106 7.64 13.17 -0.74
CA SER A 106 8.43 13.39 0.46
C SER A 106 8.26 12.26 1.48
N ASP A 107 9.34 11.88 2.16
CA ASP A 107 9.35 11.00 3.33
C ASP A 107 8.41 11.47 4.46
N THR A 108 8.15 12.78 4.54
CA THR A 108 7.22 13.40 5.51
C THR A 108 5.76 13.41 5.07
N THR A 109 5.43 12.82 3.92
CA THR A 109 4.06 12.76 3.43
C THR A 109 3.12 12.10 4.45
N SER A 110 1.92 12.67 4.62
CA SER A 110 0.87 12.10 5.45
C SER A 110 0.41 10.74 4.90
N SER A 111 0.56 9.69 5.72
CA SER A 111 0.12 8.32 5.38
C SER A 111 -1.40 8.23 5.15
N ALA A 112 -2.20 9.02 5.88
CA ALA A 112 -3.63 9.11 5.67
C ALA A 112 -3.96 9.65 4.27
N MET A 113 -3.30 10.74 3.87
CA MET A 113 -3.47 11.32 2.54
C MET A 113 -3.01 10.37 1.43
N LEU A 114 -1.87 9.72 1.63
CA LEU A 114 -1.34 8.71 0.72
C LEU A 114 -2.30 7.52 0.59
N SER A 115 -2.82 6.98 1.69
CA SER A 115 -3.78 5.87 1.66
C SER A 115 -5.05 6.20 0.86
N HIS A 116 -5.52 7.44 0.92
CA HIS A 116 -6.68 7.89 0.16
C HIS A 116 -6.33 8.11 -1.32
N PHE A 117 -5.12 8.57 -1.62
CA PHE A 117 -4.62 8.63 -3.00
C PHE A 117 -4.61 7.25 -3.67
N LEU A 118 -4.10 6.22 -2.98
CA LEU A 118 -4.07 4.84 -3.48
C LEU A 118 -5.48 4.35 -3.87
N GLU A 119 -6.47 4.57 -2.99
CA GLU A 119 -7.83 4.09 -3.22
C GLU A 119 -8.62 4.96 -4.21
N LYS A 120 -8.43 6.29 -4.22
CA LYS A 120 -9.29 7.19 -5.01
C LYS A 120 -8.69 7.62 -6.34
N TYR A 121 -7.39 7.86 -6.39
CA TYR A 121 -6.72 8.29 -7.62
C TYR A 121 -6.20 7.10 -8.42
N TRP A 122 -5.42 6.21 -7.78
CA TRP A 122 -5.02 4.95 -8.42
C TRP A 122 -6.17 3.93 -8.51
N ARG A 123 -7.33 4.24 -7.91
CA ARG A 123 -8.56 3.43 -7.97
C ARG A 123 -8.34 2.00 -7.50
N LEU A 124 -7.40 1.80 -6.58
CA LEU A 124 -7.17 0.50 -6.00
C LEU A 124 -8.36 0.12 -5.10
N PRO A 125 -8.99 -1.05 -5.29
CA PRO A 125 -10.04 -1.50 -4.40
C PRO A 125 -9.45 -1.67 -3.01
N ARG A 126 -10.11 -1.14 -1.99
CA ARG A 126 -9.65 -1.27 -0.61
C ARG A 126 -9.39 -2.76 -0.29
N PRO A 127 -8.22 -3.13 0.25
CA PRO A 127 -7.87 -4.53 0.49
C PRO A 127 -8.63 -5.12 1.67
N ASP A 128 -8.91 -6.43 1.59
CA ASP A 128 -9.38 -7.22 2.71
C ASP A 128 -8.23 -7.64 3.63
N VAL A 129 -7.02 -7.75 3.08
CA VAL A 129 -5.78 -8.04 3.81
C VAL A 129 -4.60 -7.33 3.15
N LEU A 130 -3.69 -6.81 3.97
CA LEU A 130 -2.42 -6.28 3.50
C LEU A 130 -1.30 -7.28 3.83
N ILE A 131 -0.65 -7.81 2.78
CA ILE A 131 0.49 -8.70 2.92
C ILE A 131 1.75 -7.85 2.80
N SER A 132 2.39 -7.55 3.92
CA SER A 132 3.65 -6.83 3.97
C SER A 132 4.79 -7.84 3.87
N VAL A 133 5.61 -7.76 2.82
CA VAL A 133 6.71 -8.70 2.58
C VAL A 133 8.04 -8.00 2.84
N THR A 134 8.84 -8.56 3.75
CA THR A 134 10.19 -8.07 4.07
C THR A 134 11.20 -9.21 4.14
N GLY A 135 12.48 -8.87 4.01
CA GLY A 135 13.55 -9.85 3.94
C GLY A 135 14.82 -9.30 3.31
N SER A 136 15.58 -10.17 2.65
CA SER A 136 16.83 -9.75 1.99
C SER A 136 16.61 -8.73 0.88
N ALA A 137 17.37 -7.63 0.92
CA ALA A 137 17.51 -6.71 -0.20
C ALA A 137 18.51 -7.22 -1.26
N ALA A 138 19.48 -8.04 -0.82
CA ALA A 138 20.46 -8.66 -1.70
C ALA A 138 19.87 -9.85 -2.45
N SER A 139 20.48 -10.19 -3.58
CA SER A 139 20.12 -11.41 -4.32
C SER A 139 20.22 -12.62 -3.40
N LEU A 140 19.14 -13.41 -3.35
CA LEU A 140 19.07 -14.65 -2.58
C LEU A 140 18.61 -15.79 -3.48
N GLN A 141 18.99 -17.00 -3.12
CA GLN A 141 18.51 -18.21 -3.78
C GLN A 141 17.84 -19.11 -2.75
N LEU A 142 16.57 -19.40 -2.98
CA LEU A 142 15.85 -20.43 -2.23
C LEU A 142 16.09 -21.79 -2.89
N THR A 143 16.00 -22.86 -2.09
CA THR A 143 15.93 -24.21 -2.66
C THR A 143 14.69 -24.34 -3.55
N SER A 144 14.72 -25.22 -4.55
CA SER A 144 13.58 -25.40 -5.47
C SER A 144 12.28 -25.81 -4.76
N GLN A 145 12.39 -26.47 -3.61
CA GLN A 145 11.22 -26.77 -2.77
C GLN A 145 10.67 -25.51 -2.09
N LEU A 146 11.52 -24.72 -1.43
CA LEU A 146 11.10 -23.49 -0.76
C LEU A 146 10.56 -22.46 -1.75
N GLN A 147 11.18 -22.31 -2.93
CA GLN A 147 10.68 -21.43 -3.98
C GLN A 147 9.28 -21.84 -4.41
N ARG A 148 9.02 -23.14 -4.63
CA ARG A 148 7.68 -23.63 -5.00
C ARG A 148 6.64 -23.36 -3.92
N VAL A 149 6.99 -23.57 -2.65
CA VAL A 149 6.11 -23.31 -1.50
C VAL A 149 5.81 -21.82 -1.40
N PHE A 150 6.84 -20.97 -1.51
CA PHE A 150 6.70 -19.51 -1.49
C PHE A 150 5.82 -19.03 -2.65
N ASP A 151 6.15 -19.37 -3.89
CA ASP A 151 5.40 -18.88 -5.07
C ASP A 151 3.93 -19.28 -4.97
N ARG A 152 3.67 -20.57 -4.68
CA ARG A 152 2.32 -21.11 -4.61
C ARG A 152 1.54 -20.51 -3.43
N GLY A 153 2.18 -20.40 -2.26
CA GLY A 153 1.55 -19.88 -1.05
C GLY A 153 1.14 -18.42 -1.22
N LEU A 154 2.06 -17.58 -1.68
CA LEU A 154 1.79 -16.17 -1.92
C LEU A 154 0.72 -15.98 -3.00
N ALA A 155 0.85 -16.67 -4.13
CA ALA A 155 -0.13 -16.57 -5.21
C ALA A 155 -1.52 -17.05 -4.77
N SER A 156 -1.60 -18.17 -4.05
CA SER A 156 -2.89 -18.69 -3.57
C SER A 156 -3.54 -17.72 -2.58
N ALA A 157 -2.78 -17.18 -1.62
CA ALA A 157 -3.30 -16.19 -0.67
C ALA A 157 -3.83 -14.93 -1.39
N ALA A 158 -3.07 -14.42 -2.36
CA ALA A 158 -3.44 -13.26 -3.16
C ALA A 158 -4.63 -13.51 -4.10
N ALA A 159 -4.79 -14.73 -4.61
CA ALA A 159 -5.91 -15.08 -5.48
C ALA A 159 -7.22 -15.32 -4.71
N MET A 160 -7.12 -15.86 -3.49
CA MET A 160 -8.27 -16.21 -2.65
C MET A 160 -8.83 -15.01 -1.87
N THR A 161 -8.07 -13.92 -1.78
CA THR A 161 -8.43 -12.73 -1.00
C THR A 161 -8.29 -11.49 -1.88
N ASN A 162 -8.97 -10.40 -1.52
CA ASN A 162 -8.70 -9.09 -2.12
C ASN A 162 -7.45 -8.47 -1.45
N ALA A 163 -6.29 -9.11 -1.65
CA ALA A 163 -5.04 -8.71 -1.02
C ALA A 163 -4.36 -7.54 -1.75
N TRP A 164 -3.70 -6.69 -0.99
CA TRP A 164 -2.60 -5.88 -1.51
C TRP A 164 -1.28 -6.44 -0.98
N ILE A 165 -0.24 -6.39 -1.81
CA ILE A 165 1.11 -6.85 -1.44
C ILE A 165 2.04 -5.63 -1.39
N PHE A 166 2.66 -5.39 -0.24
CA PHE A 166 3.62 -4.30 -0.03
C PHE A 166 5.05 -4.84 0.06
N THR A 167 5.96 -4.29 -0.73
CA THR A 167 7.38 -4.70 -0.76
C THR A 167 8.31 -3.47 -0.88
N GLY A 168 9.63 -3.69 -0.99
CA GLY A 168 10.62 -2.65 -1.32
C GLY A 168 10.69 -2.22 -2.80
N GLY A 169 9.92 -2.85 -3.71
CA GLY A 169 9.75 -2.40 -5.10
C GLY A 169 10.89 -2.61 -6.09
N THR A 170 12.10 -2.97 -5.64
CA THR A 170 13.28 -3.16 -6.50
C THR A 170 13.41 -4.57 -7.07
N ASP A 171 14.16 -4.72 -8.16
CA ASP A 171 14.37 -5.97 -8.90
C ASP A 171 15.50 -6.83 -8.31
N SER A 172 15.55 -6.90 -6.98
CA SER A 172 16.55 -7.68 -6.22
C SER A 172 15.92 -8.32 -4.98
N GLY A 173 16.56 -9.38 -4.50
CA GLY A 173 16.19 -10.07 -3.26
C GLY A 173 14.74 -10.51 -3.21
N VAL A 174 14.10 -10.34 -2.06
CA VAL A 174 12.72 -10.82 -1.83
C VAL A 174 11.71 -10.11 -2.72
N MET A 175 11.92 -8.83 -3.03
CA MET A 175 11.03 -8.06 -3.90
C MET A 175 10.97 -8.67 -5.32
N LYS A 176 12.11 -9.16 -5.82
CA LYS A 176 12.16 -9.89 -7.10
C LYS A 176 11.37 -11.19 -7.04
N LEU A 177 11.54 -11.98 -5.98
CA LEU A 177 10.80 -13.23 -5.80
C LEU A 177 9.28 -13.01 -5.80
N VAL A 178 8.79 -11.97 -5.10
CA VAL A 178 7.37 -11.58 -5.11
C VAL A 178 6.93 -11.28 -6.54
N GLY A 179 7.66 -10.41 -7.26
CA GLY A 179 7.30 -10.03 -8.62
C GLY A 179 7.22 -11.23 -9.57
N GLU A 180 8.23 -12.10 -9.53
CA GLU A 180 8.28 -13.32 -10.34
C GLU A 180 7.16 -14.30 -10.00
N ALA A 181 6.84 -14.50 -8.71
CA ALA A 181 5.74 -15.35 -8.28
C ALA A 181 4.39 -14.83 -8.81
N MET A 182 4.12 -13.52 -8.66
CA MET A 182 2.87 -12.92 -9.13
C MET A 182 2.75 -12.98 -10.66
N HIS A 183 3.85 -12.78 -11.37
CA HIS A 183 3.90 -12.92 -12.83
C HIS A 183 3.64 -14.36 -13.28
N LYS A 184 4.33 -15.33 -12.67
CA LYS A 184 4.23 -16.77 -12.97
C LYS A 184 2.82 -17.32 -12.83
N TYR A 185 2.06 -16.83 -11.85
CA TYR A 185 0.66 -17.24 -11.63
C TYR A 185 -0.37 -16.36 -12.36
N GLY A 186 0.07 -15.38 -13.15
CA GLY A 186 -0.83 -14.49 -13.89
C GLY A 186 -1.72 -13.64 -12.99
N LEU A 187 -1.27 -13.31 -11.77
CA LEU A 187 -2.04 -12.53 -10.79
C LEU A 187 -1.88 -11.04 -11.05
N VAL A 188 -2.43 -10.67 -12.19
CA VAL A 188 -2.12 -9.44 -12.87
C VAL A 188 -2.82 -8.21 -12.32
N ASP A 189 -4.00 -8.43 -11.76
CA ASP A 189 -4.89 -7.40 -11.22
C ASP A 189 -4.69 -7.21 -9.71
N VAL A 190 -3.88 -8.06 -9.08
CA VAL A 190 -3.55 -7.94 -7.66
C VAL A 190 -2.60 -6.76 -7.48
N PRO A 191 -2.93 -5.77 -6.63
CA PRO A 191 -2.05 -4.64 -6.38
C PRO A 191 -0.77 -5.09 -5.65
N VAL A 192 0.34 -5.09 -6.38
CA VAL A 192 1.70 -5.21 -5.85
C VAL A 192 2.33 -3.82 -5.82
N VAL A 193 2.51 -3.28 -4.62
CA VAL A 193 2.97 -1.91 -4.37
C VAL A 193 4.39 -1.94 -3.81
N GLY A 194 5.34 -1.40 -4.57
CA GLY A 194 6.69 -1.19 -4.11
C GLY A 194 6.82 0.15 -3.40
N VAL A 195 7.46 0.18 -2.24
CA VAL A 195 7.84 1.42 -1.54
C VAL A 195 9.36 1.45 -1.48
N ALA A 196 9.96 2.36 -2.24
CA ALA A 196 11.41 2.36 -2.48
C ALA A 196 11.99 3.75 -2.29
N PRO A 197 13.25 3.89 -1.83
CA PRO A 197 13.88 5.18 -1.66
C PRO A 197 14.30 5.75 -3.03
N TRP A 198 13.77 6.92 -3.39
CA TRP A 198 14.12 7.64 -4.63
C TRP A 198 15.63 7.80 -4.80
N GLY A 199 16.32 8.00 -3.68
CA GLY A 199 17.76 8.18 -3.59
C GLY A 199 18.58 7.01 -4.18
N ALA A 200 18.03 5.79 -4.17
CA ALA A 200 18.71 4.57 -4.61
C ALA A 200 18.19 4.02 -5.96
N ILE A 201 17.22 4.69 -6.61
CA ILE A 201 16.62 4.18 -7.84
C ILE A 201 17.50 4.43 -9.05
N ALA A 202 17.83 3.35 -9.76
CA ALA A 202 18.49 3.37 -11.05
C ALA A 202 17.61 4.05 -12.11
N GLY A 203 18.20 4.89 -12.96
CA GLY A 203 17.45 5.64 -13.98
C GLY A 203 16.54 6.75 -13.44
N ARG A 204 16.61 7.10 -12.14
CA ARG A 204 15.74 8.12 -11.53
C ARG A 204 15.73 9.48 -12.24
N LYS A 205 16.81 9.86 -12.93
CA LYS A 205 16.88 11.11 -13.69
C LYS A 205 15.81 11.19 -14.78
N GLU A 206 15.46 10.07 -15.39
CA GLU A 206 14.43 9.99 -16.43
C GLU A 206 13.01 10.13 -15.86
N LEU A 207 12.85 9.83 -14.56
CA LEU A 207 11.59 9.94 -13.83
C LEU A 207 11.38 11.32 -13.19
N SER A 208 12.43 12.15 -13.14
CA SER A 208 12.40 13.47 -12.50
C SER A 208 11.57 14.48 -13.29
N ASP A 209 10.85 15.33 -12.57
CA ASP A 209 10.04 16.44 -13.12
C ASP A 209 8.94 16.01 -14.09
N LYS A 210 8.62 14.71 -14.12
CA LYS A 210 7.55 14.12 -14.93
C LYS A 210 6.19 14.33 -14.28
N LYS A 211 5.20 14.69 -15.10
CA LYS A 211 3.82 14.98 -14.68
C LYS A 211 2.82 14.20 -15.56
N GLY A 212 2.62 12.93 -15.24
CA GLY A 212 1.66 12.05 -15.90
C GLY A 212 2.16 11.38 -17.18
N GLN A 213 3.45 11.47 -17.49
CA GLN A 213 4.03 10.88 -18.70
C GLN A 213 4.27 9.37 -18.52
N THR A 214 4.19 8.62 -19.62
CA THR A 214 4.66 7.24 -19.68
C THR A 214 6.15 7.24 -20.02
N ILE A 215 6.97 6.64 -19.16
CA ILE A 215 8.42 6.55 -19.31
C ILE A 215 8.78 5.11 -19.68
N GLU A 216 9.53 4.94 -20.77
CA GLU A 216 10.09 3.64 -21.13
C GLU A 216 11.33 3.37 -20.30
N VAL A 217 11.31 2.30 -19.51
CA VAL A 217 12.41 1.90 -18.64
C VAL A 217 13.25 0.84 -19.35
N MET A 218 14.49 1.19 -19.69
CA MET A 218 15.45 0.30 -20.34
C MET A 218 16.65 0.02 -19.44
N TYR A 219 16.62 -1.11 -18.72
CA TYR A 219 17.80 -1.57 -17.97
C TYR A 219 18.76 -2.34 -18.89
N GLY A 220 20.07 -2.07 -18.78
CA GLY A 220 21.12 -2.90 -19.39
C GLY A 220 21.79 -2.39 -20.68
N LYS A 221 21.56 -1.15 -21.13
CA LYS A 221 22.30 -0.59 -22.30
C LYS A 221 23.72 -0.11 -22.00
N THR A 222 24.12 0.04 -20.73
CA THR A 222 25.40 0.66 -20.34
C THR A 222 26.16 -0.08 -19.24
N GLY A 223 25.76 -1.32 -18.88
CA GLY A 223 26.50 -2.15 -17.91
C GLY A 223 26.55 -1.63 -16.46
N MET A 224 25.82 -0.57 -16.12
CA MET A 224 26.06 0.17 -14.87
C MET A 224 25.02 0.03 -13.75
N ASP A 225 23.82 -0.53 -13.99
CA ASP A 225 22.74 -0.43 -12.99
C ASP A 225 22.20 -1.81 -12.58
N THR A 226 22.97 -2.61 -11.83
CA THR A 226 22.42 -3.85 -11.21
C THR A 226 21.65 -3.56 -9.92
N VAL A 227 22.01 -2.51 -9.21
CA VAL A 227 21.41 -2.08 -7.94
C VAL A 227 20.33 -1.05 -8.21
N GLY A 228 19.25 -1.05 -7.43
CA GLY A 228 18.24 0.02 -7.49
C GLY A 228 17.28 -0.03 -8.68
N ARG A 229 17.35 -1.06 -9.53
CA ARG A 229 16.36 -1.28 -10.59
C ARG A 229 14.98 -1.48 -9.98
N LEU A 230 13.95 -0.88 -10.56
CA LEU A 230 12.56 -1.17 -10.20
C LEU A 230 12.16 -2.50 -10.81
N ASN A 231 11.40 -3.29 -10.05
CA ASN A 231 10.94 -4.59 -10.53
C ASN A 231 9.79 -4.41 -11.56
N PRO A 232 9.86 -5.07 -12.73
CA PRO A 232 8.88 -4.88 -13.81
C PRO A 232 7.51 -5.54 -13.54
N TYR A 233 7.39 -6.35 -12.49
CA TYR A 233 6.16 -7.06 -12.14
C TYR A 233 5.40 -6.41 -10.99
N HIS A 234 5.89 -5.29 -10.46
CA HIS A 234 5.14 -4.46 -9.52
C HIS A 234 4.16 -3.56 -10.28
N THR A 235 2.92 -3.51 -9.80
CA THR A 235 1.86 -2.69 -10.42
C THR A 235 1.99 -1.20 -10.10
N HIS A 236 2.53 -0.88 -8.92
CA HIS A 236 2.62 0.48 -8.40
C HIS A 236 3.94 0.69 -7.67
N GLN A 237 4.51 1.89 -7.79
CA GLN A 237 5.78 2.26 -7.17
C GLN A 237 5.64 3.61 -6.44
N ILE A 238 5.84 3.60 -5.14
CA ILE A 238 5.92 4.79 -4.29
C ILE A 238 7.40 5.07 -4.03
N LEU A 239 7.90 6.15 -4.61
CA LEU A 239 9.31 6.54 -4.54
C LEU A 239 9.48 7.61 -3.46
N VAL A 240 10.13 7.25 -2.36
CA VAL A 240 10.26 8.10 -1.17
C VAL A 240 11.48 8.99 -1.32
N ASP A 241 11.22 10.30 -1.37
CA ASP A 241 12.21 11.35 -1.47
C ASP A 241 12.52 11.86 -0.07
N ALA A 242 13.72 11.60 0.41
CA ALA A 242 14.20 11.99 1.73
C ALA A 242 15.33 13.03 1.60
N PRO A 243 15.56 13.86 2.62
CA PRO A 243 16.62 14.87 2.56
C PRO A 243 17.97 14.17 2.39
N ASP A 244 18.75 14.71 1.46
CA ASP A 244 19.91 14.13 0.82
C ASP A 244 20.76 13.22 1.73
N GLY A 245 20.78 11.94 1.38
CA GLY A 245 22.00 11.18 1.48
C GLY A 245 22.98 11.49 0.33
N GLY A 246 22.58 12.26 -0.69
CA GLY A 246 23.40 12.67 -1.84
C GLY A 246 23.89 11.56 -2.78
N SER A 247 23.88 10.30 -2.31
CA SER A 247 24.41 9.12 -2.99
C SER A 247 23.42 7.95 -2.93
N GLU A 248 23.53 7.01 -3.85
CA GLU A 248 22.73 5.77 -3.86
C GLU A 248 22.94 4.93 -2.60
N ALA A 249 24.12 5.01 -1.97
CA ALA A 249 24.49 4.18 -0.83
C ALA A 249 23.77 4.57 0.48
N THR A 250 23.50 5.86 0.67
CA THR A 250 22.93 6.42 1.91
C THR A 250 21.41 6.60 1.86
N ALA A 251 20.80 6.32 0.71
CA ALA A 251 19.36 6.46 0.53
C ALA A 251 18.54 5.29 1.08
N TRP A 252 19.14 4.11 1.18
CA TRP A 252 18.48 2.90 1.67
C TRP A 252 17.97 3.08 3.09
N GLY A 253 16.72 2.67 3.33
CA GLY A 253 16.07 2.77 4.63
C GLY A 253 15.28 4.06 4.85
N SER A 254 15.47 5.08 4.01
CA SER A 254 14.71 6.34 4.11
C SER A 254 13.20 6.17 3.84
N GLU A 255 12.82 5.10 3.16
CA GLU A 255 11.44 4.73 2.87
C GLU A 255 10.74 4.02 4.03
N ILE A 256 11.50 3.37 4.93
CA ILE A 256 10.97 2.50 6.00
C ILE A 256 9.94 3.26 6.85
N GLY A 257 10.27 4.48 7.26
CA GLY A 257 9.39 5.29 8.09
C GLY A 257 8.03 5.57 7.44
N LEU A 258 8.02 5.89 6.14
CA LEU A 258 6.76 6.13 5.41
C LEU A 258 5.98 4.83 5.20
N ARG A 259 6.67 3.73 4.84
CA ARG A 259 6.08 2.40 4.66
C ARG A 259 5.36 1.94 5.93
N SER A 260 6.04 1.98 7.08
CA SER A 260 5.47 1.57 8.38
C SER A 260 4.26 2.43 8.78
N ARG A 261 4.31 3.76 8.57
CA ARG A 261 3.15 4.63 8.85
C ARG A 261 1.97 4.35 7.93
N LEU A 262 2.23 4.01 6.66
CA LEU A 262 1.18 3.65 5.70
C LEU A 262 0.53 2.31 6.08
N GLU A 263 1.32 1.28 6.39
CA GLU A 263 0.82 -0.01 6.88
C GLU A 263 0.01 0.15 8.17
N ARG A 264 0.52 0.92 9.14
CA ARG A 264 -0.20 1.25 10.38
C ARG A 264 -1.53 1.98 10.13
N THR A 265 -1.58 2.83 9.12
CA THR A 265 -2.81 3.53 8.72
C THR A 265 -3.85 2.53 8.21
N TYR A 266 -3.44 1.51 7.45
CA TYR A 266 -4.33 0.43 7.03
C TYR A 266 -4.77 -0.44 8.22
N ALA A 267 -3.82 -0.85 9.07
CA ALA A 267 -4.09 -1.65 10.26
C ALA A 267 -5.08 -0.99 11.21
N ILE A 268 -4.74 0.20 11.72
CA ILE A 268 -5.46 0.85 12.81
C ILE A 268 -6.59 1.72 12.29
N SER A 269 -6.29 2.68 11.42
CA SER A 269 -7.27 3.69 11.02
C SER A 269 -8.31 3.14 10.04
N LYS A 270 -7.92 2.17 9.21
CA LYS A 270 -8.84 1.54 8.28
C LYS A 270 -9.38 0.22 8.82
N GLY A 271 -8.70 -0.50 9.71
CA GLY A 271 -9.15 -1.81 10.19
C GLY A 271 -8.95 -2.92 9.16
N VAL A 272 -7.89 -2.82 8.34
CA VAL A 272 -7.47 -3.87 7.42
C VAL A 272 -6.40 -4.72 8.13
N PRO A 273 -6.60 -6.04 8.30
CA PRO A 273 -5.57 -6.94 8.83
C PRO A 273 -4.27 -6.84 8.02
N VAL A 274 -3.14 -6.69 8.72
CA VAL A 274 -1.80 -6.66 8.12
C VAL A 274 -1.06 -7.92 8.56
N VAL A 275 -0.57 -8.70 7.61
CA VAL A 275 0.27 -9.88 7.86
C VAL A 275 1.67 -9.60 7.33
N GLN A 276 2.68 -9.84 8.16
CA GLN A 276 4.07 -9.63 7.80
C GLN A 276 4.72 -10.95 7.39
N LEU A 277 4.98 -11.14 6.09
CA LEU A 277 5.72 -12.28 5.55
C LEU A 277 7.22 -11.99 5.58
N VAL A 278 8.00 -12.90 6.14
CA VAL A 278 9.45 -12.75 6.36
C VAL A 278 10.22 -13.87 5.68
N ILE A 279 11.15 -13.50 4.80
CA ILE A 279 11.96 -14.44 4.01
C ILE A 279 13.43 -14.02 4.08
N GLN A 280 14.31 -14.92 4.51
CA GLN A 280 15.71 -14.62 4.77
C GLN A 280 15.84 -13.40 5.70
N GLY A 281 16.57 -12.37 5.28
CA GLY A 281 16.74 -11.12 6.00
C GLY A 281 18.02 -11.03 6.81
N GLY A 282 18.41 -9.79 7.10
CA GLY A 282 19.51 -9.43 8.01
C GLY A 282 18.98 -8.73 9.26
N LEU A 283 19.84 -7.98 9.94
CA LEU A 283 19.47 -7.27 11.17
C LEU A 283 18.29 -6.29 10.98
N GLY A 284 18.27 -5.51 9.89
CA GLY A 284 17.15 -4.60 9.60
C GLY A 284 15.81 -5.33 9.36
N THR A 285 15.84 -6.61 8.97
CA THR A 285 14.63 -7.43 8.89
C THR A 285 14.10 -7.76 10.31
N LEU A 286 14.98 -7.99 11.28
CA LEU A 286 14.57 -8.21 12.68
C LEU A 286 13.90 -6.97 13.26
N ASP A 287 14.46 -5.78 13.02
CA ASP A 287 13.85 -4.51 13.45
C ASP A 287 12.43 -4.35 12.90
N THR A 288 12.24 -4.75 11.64
CA THR A 288 10.91 -4.72 11.00
C THR A 288 9.97 -5.75 11.63
N CYS A 289 10.44 -6.96 11.95
CA CYS A 289 9.65 -7.98 12.63
C CYS A 289 9.19 -7.52 14.01
N ILE A 290 10.08 -6.90 14.80
CA ILE A 290 9.77 -6.35 16.12
C ILE A 290 8.68 -5.27 15.98
N ALA A 291 8.86 -4.32 15.07
CA ALA A 291 7.87 -3.26 14.85
C ALA A 291 6.49 -3.81 14.41
N SER A 292 6.45 -4.85 13.59
CA SER A 292 5.21 -5.53 13.20
C SER A 292 4.57 -6.26 14.38
N ALA A 293 5.36 -6.94 15.23
CA ALA A 293 4.87 -7.64 16.40
C ALA A 293 4.30 -6.68 17.46
N GLU A 294 4.98 -5.56 17.72
CA GLU A 294 4.50 -4.50 18.61
C GLU A 294 3.19 -3.85 18.13
N LEU A 295 2.96 -3.83 16.82
CA LEU A 295 1.71 -3.39 16.22
C LEU A 295 0.57 -4.42 16.38
N GLY A 296 0.88 -5.65 16.80
CA GLY A 296 -0.06 -6.77 16.87
C GLY A 296 -0.29 -7.46 15.52
N SER A 297 0.55 -7.19 14.52
CA SER A 297 0.45 -7.84 13.21
C SER A 297 1.07 -9.23 13.25
N PRO A 298 0.38 -10.29 12.79
CA PRO A 298 0.94 -11.64 12.74
C PRO A 298 2.15 -11.72 11.79
N LEU A 299 3.19 -12.42 12.24
CA LEU A 299 4.40 -12.73 11.48
C LEU A 299 4.30 -14.13 10.86
N LEU A 300 4.43 -14.22 9.54
CA LEU A 300 4.54 -15.47 8.80
C LEU A 300 5.99 -15.66 8.37
N ILE A 301 6.67 -16.65 8.95
CA ILE A 301 8.10 -16.88 8.75
C ILE A 301 8.33 -18.05 7.80
N LEU A 302 9.14 -17.86 6.75
CA LEU A 302 9.62 -18.96 5.93
C LEU A 302 10.87 -19.59 6.58
N ALA A 303 10.65 -20.52 7.52
CA ALA A 303 11.66 -21.00 8.48
C ALA A 303 13.02 -21.41 7.88
N ASP A 304 13.05 -22.08 6.73
CA ASP A 304 14.31 -22.60 6.16
C ASP A 304 14.91 -21.70 5.07
N SER A 305 14.50 -20.43 5.00
CA SER A 305 14.98 -19.48 3.99
C SER A 305 16.33 -18.82 4.30
N GLY A 306 16.91 -19.10 5.48
CA GLY A 306 18.16 -18.53 5.97
C GLY A 306 17.98 -17.24 6.78
N GLY A 307 19.10 -16.65 7.21
CA GLY A 307 19.15 -15.31 7.81
C GLY A 307 18.23 -15.12 9.02
N ALA A 308 17.61 -13.93 9.10
CA ALA A 308 16.70 -13.54 10.17
C ALA A 308 15.49 -14.49 10.29
N ALA A 309 14.89 -14.91 9.19
CA ALA A 309 13.75 -15.83 9.18
C ALA A 309 14.08 -17.17 9.86
N THR A 310 15.21 -17.79 9.51
CA THR A 310 15.65 -19.03 10.16
C THR A 310 16.00 -18.84 11.62
N ALA A 311 16.67 -17.74 11.98
CA ALA A 311 16.99 -17.45 13.36
C ALA A 311 15.72 -17.31 14.24
N ILE A 312 14.70 -16.59 13.76
CA ILE A 312 13.42 -16.46 14.45
C ILE A 312 12.76 -17.83 14.60
N ALA A 313 12.67 -18.60 13.52
CA ALA A 313 12.03 -19.91 13.54
C ALA A 313 12.72 -20.87 14.51
N GLN A 314 14.05 -20.95 14.49
CA GLN A 314 14.84 -21.78 15.40
C GLN A 314 14.69 -21.37 16.86
N PHE A 315 14.61 -20.07 17.15
CA PHE A 315 14.37 -19.60 18.51
C PHE A 315 12.98 -20.04 19.01
N CYS A 316 11.95 -19.91 18.16
CA CYS A 316 10.59 -20.30 18.50
C CYS A 316 10.39 -21.82 18.65
N THR A 317 11.11 -22.64 17.87
CA THR A 317 10.98 -24.11 17.92
C THR A 317 11.98 -24.78 18.86
N GLY A 318 13.16 -24.18 19.06
CA GLY A 318 14.23 -24.72 19.91
C GLY A 318 14.02 -24.50 21.41
N GLY A 319 13.08 -23.63 21.81
CA GLY A 319 12.67 -23.42 23.20
C GLY A 319 12.05 -24.64 23.88
N GLU A 320 11.64 -25.67 23.14
CA GLU A 320 11.18 -26.95 23.69
C GLU A 320 12.34 -27.95 23.95
N SER A 321 13.57 -27.62 23.57
CA SER A 321 14.76 -28.49 23.71
C SER A 321 15.88 -27.89 24.58
N GLY A 322 15.52 -27.02 25.54
CA GLY A 322 16.45 -26.40 26.50
C GLY A 322 16.67 -27.20 27.80
N GLY A 323 16.59 -28.53 27.74
CA GLY A 323 17.01 -29.41 28.84
C GLY A 323 18.47 -29.86 28.65
N GLY A 324 19.38 -29.22 29.38
CA GLY A 324 20.74 -29.69 29.68
C GLY A 324 21.79 -29.46 28.59
N VAL A 325 22.72 -28.53 28.84
CA VAL A 325 24.07 -28.82 29.39
C VAL A 325 24.49 -27.64 30.26
#